data_AF-A0A527ZW12-F1
#
_entry.id   AF-A0A527ZW12-F1
#
_cell.length_a   1.000
_cell.length_b   1.000
_cell.length_c   1.000
_cell.angle_alpha   90.00
_cell.angle_beta   90.00
_cell.angle_gamma   90.00
#
_symmetry.space_group_name_H-M   'P 1'
#
loop_
_entity.id
_entity.type
_entity.pdbx_description
1 polymer ?
#
loop_
_entity_poly.entity_id
_entity_poly.type
_entity_poly.pdbx_seq_one_letter_code
_entity_poly.pdbx_strand_id
1 'polypeptide(L)'
;MRSIWIKRGGLGLVAAAVIAGFAWALREEPAFVDMVEVTAAPMKVTIREEGITRVRDIYTVSAPIAGHLTRTVVNEGDVVRANDTVVASIHPLDPPLIDRRAEAELLATRDAARAGIGVAEIELQRAQSALKLAEDELARTIKLFGSGFVSESTLQRLTNEVDLR
;
A
#
# COMPACT_ATOMS: atom_id res chain seq x y z
N MET A 1 35.44 63.28 84.96
CA MET A 1 35.30 63.51 83.49
C MET A 1 35.36 62.21 82.65
N ARG A 2 34.85 61.06 83.16
CA ARG A 2 34.93 59.75 82.48
C ARG A 2 33.63 59.27 81.80
N SER A 3 32.49 59.93 82.00
CA SER A 3 31.18 59.40 81.57
C SER A 3 30.78 59.73 80.12
N ILE A 4 31.40 60.72 79.48
CA ILE A 4 31.03 61.14 78.11
C ILE A 4 31.63 60.21 77.04
N TRP A 5 32.81 59.65 77.25
CA TRP A 5 33.43 58.70 76.31
C TRP A 5 32.77 57.32 76.36
N ILE A 6 32.34 56.84 77.55
CA ILE A 6 31.56 55.60 77.69
C ILE A 6 30.17 55.75 77.06
N LYS A 7 29.51 56.91 77.24
CA LYS A 7 28.21 57.20 76.60
C LYS A 7 28.32 57.29 75.07
N ARG A 8 29.41 57.86 74.53
CA ARG A 8 29.66 57.91 73.08
C ARG A 8 30.03 56.55 72.48
N GLY A 9 30.83 55.74 73.20
CA GLY A 9 31.13 54.36 72.80
C GLY A 9 29.88 53.47 72.80
N GLY A 10 29.04 53.58 73.84
CA GLY A 10 27.74 52.89 73.89
C GLY A 10 26.81 53.30 72.76
N LEU A 11 26.73 54.61 72.45
CA LEU A 11 25.92 55.12 71.33
C LEU A 11 26.40 54.58 69.98
N GLY A 12 27.71 54.53 69.75
CA GLY A 12 28.29 53.97 68.52
C GLY A 12 28.00 52.47 68.36
N LEU A 13 28.04 51.71 69.45
CA LEU A 13 27.73 50.28 69.46
C LEU A 13 26.24 50.03 69.18
N VAL A 14 25.36 50.86 69.73
CA VAL A 14 23.92 50.84 69.42
C VAL A 14 23.68 51.19 67.95
N ALA A 15 24.33 52.22 67.41
CA ALA A 15 24.20 52.58 66.00
C ALA A 15 24.69 51.47 65.07
N ALA A 16 25.82 50.82 65.38
CA ALA A 16 26.33 49.68 64.62
C ALA A 16 25.40 48.46 64.70
N ALA A 17 24.82 48.18 65.87
CA ALA A 17 23.83 47.12 66.03
C ALA A 17 22.55 47.38 65.24
N VAL A 18 22.09 48.63 65.18
CA VAL A 18 20.95 49.04 64.36
C VAL A 18 21.26 48.86 62.87
N ILE A 19 22.42 49.31 62.41
CA ILE A 19 22.84 49.15 61.00
C ILE A 19 22.98 47.68 60.63
N ALA A 20 23.60 46.86 61.48
CA ALA A 20 23.73 45.42 61.25
C ALA A 20 22.37 44.70 61.26
N GLY A 21 21.45 45.12 62.14
CA GLY A 21 20.08 44.60 62.17
C GLY A 21 19.30 44.92 60.90
N PHE A 22 19.38 46.15 60.40
CA PHE A 22 18.77 46.52 59.12
C PHE A 22 19.42 45.81 57.94
N ALA A 23 20.75 45.67 57.92
CA ALA A 23 21.46 44.93 56.88
C ALA A 23 21.07 43.44 56.84
N TRP A 24 20.72 42.85 57.98
CA TRP A 24 20.24 41.47 58.04
C TRP A 24 18.76 41.36 57.66
N ALA A 25 17.91 42.28 58.12
CA ALA A 25 16.47 42.26 57.84
C ALA A 25 16.12 42.62 56.39
N LEU A 26 16.91 43.46 55.73
CA LEU A 26 16.77 43.78 54.30
C LEU A 26 17.59 42.84 53.41
N ARG A 27 18.19 41.79 53.97
CA ARG A 27 18.85 40.79 53.14
C ARG A 27 17.78 39.95 52.45
N GLU A 28 17.77 39.98 51.13
CA GLU A 28 16.83 39.20 50.31
C GLU A 28 16.88 37.72 50.71
N GLU A 29 15.75 37.17 51.14
CA GLU A 29 15.64 35.74 51.40
C GLU A 29 15.57 35.00 50.07
N PRO A 30 16.42 33.97 49.86
CA PRO A 30 16.40 33.24 48.60
C PRO A 30 15.04 32.52 48.46
N ALA A 31 14.37 32.79 47.35
CA ALA A 31 13.11 32.15 47.02
C ALA A 31 13.33 30.66 46.73
N PHE A 32 12.51 29.80 47.32
CA PHE A 32 12.52 28.38 47.00
C PHE A 32 11.98 28.17 45.58
N VAL A 33 12.83 27.61 44.72
CA VAL A 33 12.49 27.26 43.35
C VAL A 33 12.77 25.79 43.12
N ASP A 34 11.89 25.16 42.34
CA ASP A 34 12.04 23.76 41.97
C ASP A 34 13.00 23.67 40.78
N MET A 35 14.16 23.04 40.99
CA MET A 35 15.20 22.91 39.95
C MET A 35 15.45 21.44 39.64
N VAL A 36 15.60 21.14 38.35
CA VAL A 36 15.96 19.81 37.86
C VAL A 36 17.12 19.93 36.87
N GLU A 37 18.05 18.98 36.92
CA GLU A 37 19.19 18.92 36.01
C GLU A 37 18.76 18.39 34.63
N VAL A 38 19.08 19.15 33.58
CA VAL A 38 18.74 18.76 32.20
C VAL A 38 19.83 17.83 31.66
N THR A 39 19.44 16.64 31.22
CA THR A 39 20.35 15.66 30.62
C THR A 39 19.94 15.31 29.19
N ALA A 40 20.92 15.07 28.32
CA ALA A 40 20.68 14.62 26.96
C ALA A 40 20.59 13.09 26.93
N ALA A 41 19.38 12.56 26.72
CA ALA A 41 19.11 11.14 26.61
C ALA A 41 18.15 10.85 25.44
N PRO A 42 18.15 9.62 24.89
CA PRO A 42 17.24 9.25 23.81
C PRO A 42 15.78 9.42 24.23
N MET A 43 15.07 10.32 23.56
CA MET A 43 13.64 10.54 23.76
C MET A 43 12.84 9.66 22.80
N LYS A 44 11.91 8.86 23.33
CA LYS A 44 10.99 8.04 22.53
C LYS A 44 9.66 8.74 22.39
N VAL A 45 9.31 9.13 21.17
CA VAL A 45 7.97 9.60 20.82
C VAL A 45 7.19 8.44 20.21
N THR A 46 6.01 8.15 20.74
CA THR A 46 5.14 7.09 20.22
C THR A 46 3.87 7.69 19.64
N ILE A 47 3.51 7.28 18.44
CA ILE A 47 2.19 7.53 17.85
C ILE A 47 1.30 6.35 18.23
N ARG A 48 0.15 6.63 18.85
CA ARG A 48 -0.84 5.62 19.24
C ARG A 48 -1.99 5.68 18.27
N GLU A 49 -2.18 4.60 17.53
CA GLU A 49 -3.30 4.41 16.63
C GLU A 49 -4.02 3.11 16.93
N GLU A 50 -5.27 3.01 16.49
CA GLU A 50 -6.07 1.80 16.58
C GLU A 50 -5.78 0.90 15.37
N GLY A 51 -5.36 -0.34 15.63
CA GLY A 51 -5.10 -1.33 14.60
C GLY A 51 -6.21 -2.37 14.55
N ILE A 52 -6.73 -2.65 13.36
CA ILE A 52 -7.66 -3.76 13.13
C ILE A 52 -6.88 -4.89 12.47
N THR A 53 -6.96 -6.09 13.04
CA THR A 53 -6.40 -7.29 12.40
C THR A 53 -7.37 -7.79 11.34
N ARG A 54 -6.87 -8.03 10.12
CA ARG A 54 -7.66 -8.58 9.01
C ARG A 54 -6.96 -9.82 8.45
N VAL A 55 -7.76 -10.81 8.03
CA VAL A 55 -7.29 -11.96 7.27
C VAL A 55 -6.77 -11.48 5.92
N ARG A 56 -5.55 -11.87 5.54
CA ARG A 56 -4.91 -11.42 4.28
C ARG A 56 -5.62 -11.99 3.06
N ASP A 57 -5.87 -13.29 3.07
CA ASP A 57 -6.36 -14.03 1.92
C ASP A 57 -7.78 -14.50 2.20
N ILE A 58 -8.75 -13.78 1.65
CA ILE A 58 -10.17 -14.13 1.72
C ILE A 58 -10.57 -14.60 0.33
N TYR A 59 -11.00 -15.85 0.24
CA TYR A 59 -11.47 -16.45 -1.00
C TYR A 59 -12.95 -16.75 -0.92
N THR A 60 -13.69 -16.38 -1.97
CA THR A 60 -15.07 -16.79 -2.18
C THR A 60 -15.06 -17.94 -3.17
N VAL A 61 -15.46 -19.13 -2.71
CA VAL A 61 -15.62 -20.30 -3.57
C VAL A 61 -17.06 -20.35 -4.06
N SER A 62 -17.26 -20.35 -5.37
CA SER A 62 -18.58 -20.41 -6.00
C SER A 62 -18.63 -21.50 -7.06
N ALA A 63 -19.85 -21.97 -7.36
CA ALA A 63 -20.10 -22.93 -8.41
C ALA A 63 -20.40 -22.21 -9.73
N PRO A 64 -19.73 -22.56 -10.85
CA PRO A 64 -19.99 -21.95 -12.15
C PRO A 64 -21.27 -22.49 -12.82
N ILE A 65 -21.84 -23.59 -12.30
CA ILE A 65 -23.00 -24.27 -12.87
C ILE A 65 -24.14 -24.35 -11.85
N ALA A 66 -25.36 -24.31 -12.35
CA ALA A 66 -26.55 -24.60 -11.56
C ALA A 66 -26.69 -26.12 -11.36
N GLY A 67 -27.18 -26.52 -10.18
CA GLY A 67 -27.34 -27.92 -9.82
C GLY A 67 -27.84 -28.09 -8.40
N HIS A 68 -28.02 -29.34 -8.01
CA HIS A 68 -28.35 -29.74 -6.66
C HIS A 68 -27.06 -29.97 -5.85
N LEU A 69 -26.93 -29.25 -4.75
CA LEU A 69 -25.82 -29.44 -3.81
C LEU A 69 -26.07 -30.72 -3.00
N THR A 70 -25.14 -31.67 -3.07
CA THR A 70 -25.14 -32.82 -2.17
C THR A 70 -24.81 -32.36 -0.75
N ARG A 71 -25.26 -33.11 0.25
CA ARG A 71 -24.99 -32.81 1.67
C ARG A 71 -23.51 -32.46 1.89
N THR A 72 -23.27 -31.27 2.43
CA THR A 72 -21.93 -30.77 2.75
C THR A 72 -21.27 -31.67 3.79
N VAL A 73 -19.98 -31.99 3.57
CA VAL A 73 -19.18 -32.85 4.46
C VAL A 73 -18.31 -32.02 5.42
N VAL A 74 -18.10 -30.74 5.11
CA VAL A 74 -17.24 -29.80 5.83
C VAL A 74 -18.08 -28.83 6.66
N ASN A 75 -17.67 -28.57 7.89
CA ASN A 75 -18.26 -27.57 8.78
C ASN A 75 -17.35 -26.36 8.95
N GLU A 76 -17.91 -25.28 9.50
CA GLU A 76 -17.16 -24.07 9.82
C GLU A 76 -16.02 -24.37 10.81
N GLY A 77 -14.79 -23.95 10.48
CA GLY A 77 -13.60 -24.17 11.29
C GLY A 77 -12.79 -25.43 10.95
N ASP A 78 -13.30 -26.30 10.08
CA ASP A 78 -12.55 -27.47 9.61
C ASP A 78 -11.36 -27.07 8.74
N VAL A 79 -10.25 -27.81 8.86
CA VAL A 79 -9.04 -27.59 8.06
C VAL A 79 -9.25 -28.17 6.66
N VAL A 80 -9.10 -27.32 5.64
CA VAL A 80 -9.18 -27.72 4.22
C VAL A 80 -7.80 -27.75 3.58
N ARG A 81 -7.52 -28.76 2.76
CA ARG A 81 -6.30 -28.89 1.96
C ARG A 81 -6.64 -28.82 0.48
N ALA A 82 -5.85 -28.05 -0.27
CA ALA A 82 -6.00 -27.95 -1.70
C ALA A 82 -5.89 -29.34 -2.36
N ASN A 83 -6.77 -29.61 -3.32
CA ASN A 83 -6.86 -30.87 -4.09
C ASN A 83 -7.21 -32.15 -3.31
N ASP A 84 -7.24 -32.11 -1.97
CA ASP A 84 -7.59 -33.26 -1.15
C ASP A 84 -9.02 -33.12 -0.58
N THR A 85 -9.38 -31.94 -0.10
CA THR A 85 -10.65 -31.73 0.61
C THR A 85 -11.75 -31.32 -0.34
N VAL A 86 -12.78 -32.16 -0.47
CA VAL A 86 -14.00 -31.84 -1.22
C VAL A 86 -14.93 -31.00 -0.33
N VAL A 87 -14.99 -29.70 -0.62
CA VAL A 87 -15.86 -28.76 0.13
C VAL A 87 -17.33 -28.90 -0.26
N ALA A 88 -17.60 -29.13 -1.55
CA ALA A 88 -18.94 -29.26 -2.10
C ALA A 88 -18.94 -30.21 -3.30
N SER A 89 -20.00 -31.02 -3.42
CA SER A 89 -20.27 -31.83 -4.61
C SER A 89 -21.61 -31.41 -5.18
N ILE A 90 -21.64 -31.05 -6.47
CA ILE A 90 -22.81 -30.50 -7.15
C ILE A 90 -23.20 -31.47 -8.26
N HIS A 91 -24.45 -31.91 -8.21
CA HIS A 91 -25.07 -32.68 -9.27
C HIS A 91 -25.75 -31.71 -10.23
N PRO A 92 -25.37 -31.67 -11.52
CA PRO A 92 -26.03 -30.84 -12.51
C PRO A 92 -27.53 -31.13 -12.58
N LEU A 93 -28.31 -30.13 -13.01
CA LEU A 93 -29.72 -30.32 -13.30
C LEU A 93 -29.91 -31.36 -14.40
N ASP A 94 -31.03 -32.09 -14.35
CA ASP A 94 -31.40 -33.00 -15.42
C ASP A 94 -31.51 -32.22 -16.75
N PRO A 95 -30.93 -32.74 -17.84
CA PRO A 95 -31.02 -32.07 -19.12
C PRO A 95 -32.49 -31.99 -19.55
N PRO A 96 -32.93 -30.85 -20.10
CA PRO A 96 -34.28 -30.75 -20.63
C PRO A 96 -34.46 -31.74 -21.79
N LEU A 97 -35.72 -32.11 -22.06
CA LEU A 97 -36.04 -32.93 -23.23
C LEU A 97 -35.56 -32.22 -24.51
N ILE A 98 -34.62 -32.84 -25.22
CA ILE A 98 -34.09 -32.32 -26.47
C ILE A 98 -34.92 -32.90 -27.61
N ASP A 99 -35.73 -32.06 -28.27
CA ASP A 99 -36.37 -32.43 -29.52
C ASP A 99 -35.39 -32.28 -30.71
N ARG A 100 -35.78 -32.78 -31.89
CA ARG A 100 -34.93 -32.71 -33.09
C ARG A 100 -34.58 -31.27 -33.51
N ARG A 101 -35.43 -30.29 -33.18
CA ARG A 101 -35.19 -28.88 -33.51
C ARG A 101 -34.15 -28.28 -32.58
N ALA A 102 -34.29 -28.49 -31.28
CA ALA A 102 -33.35 -28.07 -30.25
C ALA A 102 -31.98 -28.72 -30.46
N GLU A 103 -31.94 -30.01 -30.85
CA GLU A 103 -30.70 -30.69 -31.23
C GLU A 103 -30.02 -29.98 -32.41
N ALA A 104 -30.76 -29.69 -33.48
CA ALA A 104 -30.23 -29.00 -34.66
C ALA A 104 -29.73 -27.58 -34.34
N GLU A 105 -30.44 -26.85 -33.47
CA GLU A 105 -30.05 -25.52 -33.01
C GLU A 105 -28.75 -25.57 -32.19
N LEU A 106 -28.65 -26.47 -31.22
CA LEU A 106 -27.43 -26.65 -30.41
C LEU A 106 -26.22 -27.05 -31.27
N LEU A 107 -26.41 -27.93 -32.25
CA LEU A 107 -25.36 -28.31 -33.19
C LEU A 107 -24.92 -27.14 -34.06
N ALA A 108 -25.87 -26.35 -34.58
CA ALA A 108 -25.58 -25.17 -35.36
C ALA A 108 -24.84 -24.10 -34.54
N THR A 109 -25.23 -23.89 -33.27
CA THR A 109 -24.52 -22.98 -32.35
C THR A 109 -23.10 -23.44 -32.09
N ARG A 110 -22.89 -24.74 -31.84
CA ARG A 110 -21.55 -25.33 -31.69
C ARG A 110 -20.69 -25.09 -32.95
N ASP A 111 -21.26 -25.33 -34.12
CA ASP A 111 -20.52 -25.20 -35.39
C ASP A 111 -20.19 -23.75 -35.71
N ALA A 112 -21.10 -22.82 -35.44
CA ALA A 112 -20.85 -21.38 -35.55
C ALA A 112 -19.74 -20.93 -34.60
N ALA A 113 -19.77 -21.37 -33.34
CA ALA A 113 -18.72 -21.05 -32.36
C ALA A 113 -17.36 -21.61 -32.80
N ARG A 114 -17.33 -22.83 -33.34
CA ARG A 114 -16.10 -23.43 -33.88
C ARG A 114 -15.57 -22.68 -35.11
N ALA A 115 -16.44 -22.24 -36.00
CA ALA A 115 -16.06 -21.40 -37.13
C ALA A 115 -15.47 -20.05 -36.66
N GLY A 116 -16.02 -19.47 -35.59
CA GLY A 116 -15.48 -18.26 -34.96
C GLY A 116 -14.04 -18.41 -34.47
N ILE A 117 -13.67 -19.58 -33.92
CA ILE A 117 -12.28 -19.89 -33.54
C ILE A 117 -11.37 -19.83 -34.77
N GLY A 118 -11.76 -20.46 -35.88
CA GLY A 118 -10.97 -20.45 -37.12
C GLY A 118 -10.75 -19.03 -37.68
N VAL A 119 -11.77 -18.16 -37.61
CA VAL A 119 -11.62 -16.74 -37.99
C VAL A 119 -10.63 -16.02 -37.07
N ALA A 120 -10.74 -16.23 -35.76
CA ALA A 120 -9.84 -15.62 -34.78
C ALA A 120 -8.38 -16.08 -34.97
N GLU A 121 -8.15 -17.35 -35.30
CA GLU A 121 -6.83 -17.89 -35.62
C GLU A 121 -6.23 -17.24 -36.88
N ILE A 122 -7.03 -17.06 -37.93
CA ILE A 122 -6.59 -16.40 -39.16
C ILE A 122 -6.25 -14.92 -38.90
N GLU A 123 -7.07 -14.20 -38.13
CA GLU A 123 -6.78 -12.81 -37.78
C GLU A 123 -5.53 -12.69 -36.90
N LEU A 124 -5.31 -13.63 -35.97
CA LEU A 124 -4.07 -13.70 -35.20
C LEU A 124 -2.85 -13.89 -36.11
N GLN A 125 -2.92 -14.85 -37.04
CA GLN A 125 -1.83 -15.10 -37.99
C GLN A 125 -1.56 -13.87 -38.87
N ARG A 126 -2.61 -13.18 -39.30
CA ARG A 126 -2.50 -11.93 -40.06
C ARG A 126 -1.84 -10.83 -39.24
N ALA A 127 -2.27 -10.62 -37.99
CA ALA A 127 -1.69 -9.63 -37.10
C ALA A 127 -0.21 -9.90 -36.83
N GLN A 128 0.16 -11.16 -36.56
CA GLN A 128 1.56 -11.57 -36.37
C GLN A 128 2.40 -11.33 -37.63
N SER A 129 1.87 -11.66 -38.81
CA SER A 129 2.58 -11.42 -40.07
C SER A 129 2.79 -9.93 -40.34
N ALA A 130 1.79 -9.11 -40.00
CA ALA A 130 1.88 -7.66 -40.13
C ALA A 130 2.86 -7.02 -39.13
N LEU A 131 2.91 -7.52 -37.89
CA LEU A 131 3.90 -7.10 -36.90
C LEU A 131 5.31 -7.44 -37.38
N LYS A 132 5.55 -8.66 -37.83
CA LYS A 132 6.85 -9.07 -38.36
C LYS A 132 7.32 -8.19 -39.52
N LEU A 133 6.40 -7.83 -40.43
CA LEU A 133 6.70 -6.90 -41.52
C LEU A 133 7.14 -5.52 -40.99
N ALA A 134 6.41 -4.98 -40.00
CA ALA A 134 6.73 -3.69 -39.40
C ALA A 134 8.09 -3.71 -38.67
N GLU A 135 8.40 -4.80 -37.95
CA GLU A 135 9.70 -5.02 -37.31
C GLU A 135 10.84 -5.06 -38.33
N ASP A 136 10.68 -5.81 -39.43
CA ASP A 136 11.67 -5.92 -40.50
C ASP A 136 11.90 -4.56 -41.19
N GLU A 137 10.84 -3.77 -41.35
CA GLU A 137 10.89 -2.42 -41.96
C GLU A 137 11.56 -1.39 -41.04
N LEU A 138 11.27 -1.46 -39.73
CA LEU A 138 11.97 -0.67 -38.71
C LEU A 138 13.46 -1.02 -38.66
N ALA A 139 13.80 -2.31 -38.64
CA ALA A 139 15.19 -2.77 -38.63
C ALA A 139 15.97 -2.31 -39.88
N ARG A 140 15.32 -2.31 -41.06
CA ARG A 140 15.89 -1.75 -42.28
C ARG A 140 16.10 -0.24 -42.15
N THR A 141 15.12 0.47 -41.61
CA THR A 141 15.17 1.93 -41.47
C THR A 141 16.24 2.38 -40.49
N ILE A 142 16.43 1.69 -39.37
CA ILE A 142 17.51 1.94 -38.40
C ILE A 142 18.88 1.87 -39.10
N LYS A 143 19.10 0.85 -39.94
CA LYS A 143 20.36 0.71 -40.71
C LYS A 143 20.57 1.86 -41.70
N LEU A 144 19.51 2.34 -42.35
CA LEU A 144 19.58 3.45 -43.31
C LEU A 144 19.69 4.83 -42.65
N PHE A 145 19.15 4.99 -41.44
CA PHE A 145 19.31 6.19 -40.63
C PHE A 145 20.77 6.37 -40.20
N GLY A 146 21.44 5.28 -39.79
CA GLY A 146 22.86 5.30 -39.43
C GLY A 146 23.80 5.72 -40.56
N SER A 147 23.37 5.55 -41.82
CA SER A 147 24.09 6.01 -43.02
C SER A 147 23.61 7.37 -43.56
N GLY A 148 22.66 8.03 -42.87
CA GLY A 148 22.19 9.39 -43.20
C GLY A 148 21.15 9.49 -44.32
N PHE A 149 20.56 8.37 -44.76
CA PHE A 149 19.64 8.33 -45.91
C PHE A 149 18.15 8.53 -45.53
N VAL A 150 17.81 8.58 -44.24
CA VAL A 150 16.43 8.70 -43.75
C VAL A 150 16.31 9.77 -42.67
N SER A 151 15.19 10.49 -42.63
CA SER A 151 14.91 11.51 -41.61
C SER A 151 14.49 10.92 -40.25
N GLU A 152 14.77 11.63 -39.17
CA GLU A 152 14.37 11.27 -37.79
C GLU A 152 12.85 11.09 -37.65
N SER A 153 12.06 11.94 -38.33
CA SER A 153 10.60 11.85 -38.35
C SER A 153 10.06 10.55 -38.95
N THR A 154 10.79 9.97 -39.90
CA THR A 154 10.42 8.69 -40.54
C THR A 154 10.76 7.52 -39.62
N LEU A 155 11.92 7.57 -38.96
CA LEU A 155 12.31 6.58 -37.97
C LEU A 155 11.30 6.54 -36.82
N GLN A 156 10.96 7.70 -36.24
CA GLN A 156 10.02 7.77 -35.12
C GLN A 156 8.62 7.26 -35.49
N ARG A 157 8.15 7.49 -36.72
CA ARG A 157 6.87 6.95 -37.19
C ARG A 157 6.85 5.42 -37.17
N LEU A 158 7.89 4.79 -37.72
CA LEU A 158 7.99 3.33 -37.79
C LEU A 158 8.19 2.69 -36.41
N THR A 159 8.91 3.36 -35.50
CA THR A 159 9.02 2.92 -34.11
C THR A 159 7.64 2.88 -33.44
N ASN A 160 6.87 3.96 -33.57
CA ASN A 160 5.52 4.03 -33.00
C ASN A 160 4.56 3.00 -33.61
N GLU A 161 4.75 2.62 -34.88
CA GLU A 161 3.91 1.62 -35.55
C GLU A 161 4.11 0.21 -34.99
N VAL A 162 5.32 -0.12 -34.52
CA VAL A 162 5.62 -1.37 -33.82
C VAL A 162 5.10 -1.34 -32.38
N ASP A 163 5.30 -0.22 -31.66
CA ASP A 163 4.90 -0.10 -30.24
C ASP A 163 3.37 -0.13 -30.02
N LEU A 164 2.57 0.22 -31.04
CA LEU A 164 1.11 0.28 -30.96
C LEU A 164 0.40 -1.04 -31.31
N ARG A 165 1.13 -2.08 -31.74
CA ARG A 165 0.59 -3.36 -32.25
C ARG A 165 0.82 -4.51 -31.27
#